data_AF-A0ABD5YWE6-F1
#
_entry.id   AF-A0ABD5YWE6-F1
#
_cell.length_a   1.000
_cell.length_b   1.000
_cell.length_c   1.000
_cell.angle_alpha   90.00
_cell.angle_beta   90.00
_cell.angle_gamma   90.00
#
_symmetry.space_group_name_H-M   'P 1'
#
loop_
_entity.id
_entity.type
_entity.pdbx_description
1 polymer ?
#
loop_
_entity_poly.entity_id
_entity_poly.type
_entity_poly.pdbx_seq_one_letter_code
_entity_poly.pdbx_strand_id
1 'polypeptide(L)'
;MCDLTDESSQQSVNGEQSKRSHVSRRQLLRGLGTVGTAVFTSLSGCLFGGNDEESSPSVFASQQGRITQEQATHVVTTARGLRNAVSTPNAVVWIPNNTVIDISGEFGVEIARNVMIASNRDLAHPGGMLESNAYINGHFTTKETGNGFIRISGIRLKGPRTDVFDPRKKPKPASAYYSAGFRLAPKKVLIDNCEVVGWTNAGFLLGSKQVQTTSWLHHNQMHHNRMHTLGYPFELYNGTALIEWNYFNANRHSITAFGSPTSGYEARFNLVGSDAVHHAFDMHALCENRDAMMCGSTGRDLAGKFCNIHHNVFLLTHRSAFSIQGYSVKPSQFVSNWCAEQKGGSDTGDPEGVVYFPDYAAVTVRDNRYGKEAVAAGQEWLSNAAQKVAASAPGQSVNPPADDQSNGNTTAQKHDPATFPATTDPLTGTTLTTVDIAARRYRRI
;
A
#
# COMPACT_ATOMS: atom_id res chain seq x y z
N MET A 1 -16.04 -26.45 -1.39
CA MET A 1 -17.47 -26.11 -1.29
C MET A 1 -17.64 -24.62 -1.52
N CYS A 2 -18.61 -24.12 -2.28
CA CYS A 2 -18.91 -24.28 -3.70
C CYS A 2 -19.43 -22.89 -4.18
N ASP A 3 -19.35 -22.67 -5.50
CA ASP A 3 -20.01 -21.66 -6.35
C ASP A 3 -20.09 -20.19 -5.92
N LEU A 4 -19.42 -19.34 -6.70
CA LEU A 4 -19.71 -17.91 -6.79
C LEU A 4 -20.60 -17.69 -8.01
N THR A 5 -21.75 -17.08 -7.78
CA THR A 5 -22.69 -16.64 -8.79
C THR A 5 -22.09 -15.52 -9.65
N ASP A 6 -22.24 -15.74 -10.95
CA ASP A 6 -22.25 -14.86 -12.11
C ASP A 6 -22.23 -13.34 -11.84
N GLU A 7 -21.18 -12.67 -12.32
CA GLU A 7 -21.23 -11.27 -12.76
C GLU A 7 -20.69 -11.22 -14.19
N SER A 8 -21.58 -11.45 -15.14
CA SER A 8 -21.35 -11.26 -16.56
C SER A 8 -21.99 -9.95 -17.01
N SER A 9 -21.19 -8.87 -17.07
CA SER A 9 -21.55 -7.72 -17.90
C SER A 9 -21.04 -7.95 -19.32
N GLN A 10 -22.01 -8.12 -20.22
CA GLN A 10 -21.82 -8.26 -21.66
C GLN A 10 -21.23 -6.95 -22.23
N GLN A 11 -20.13 -7.04 -22.96
CA GLN A 11 -19.78 -6.05 -23.98
C GLN A 11 -19.44 -6.77 -25.27
N SER A 12 -20.22 -6.44 -26.30
CA SER A 12 -20.09 -6.91 -27.68
C SER A 12 -18.81 -6.34 -28.31
N VAL A 13 -18.06 -7.23 -28.96
CA VAL A 13 -16.84 -6.89 -29.71
C VAL A 13 -17.24 -6.56 -31.14
N ASN A 14 -17.09 -5.30 -31.54
CA ASN A 14 -16.91 -4.93 -32.95
C ASN A 14 -15.44 -4.56 -33.14
N GLY A 15 -14.79 -5.26 -34.07
CA GLY A 15 -13.38 -5.12 -34.35
C GLY A 15 -13.08 -3.94 -35.25
N GLU A 16 -11.92 -3.32 -35.02
CA GLU A 16 -11.21 -2.60 -36.06
C GLU A 16 -9.70 -2.63 -35.77
N GLN A 17 -8.94 -3.12 -36.75
CA GLN A 17 -7.48 -3.17 -36.75
C GLN A 17 -6.92 -1.77 -36.99
N SER A 18 -5.93 -1.35 -36.20
CA SER A 18 -5.11 -0.18 -36.54
C SER A 18 -3.62 -0.41 -36.27
N LYS A 19 -2.83 0.13 -37.20
CA LYS A 19 -1.46 -0.23 -37.57
C LYS A 19 -0.42 0.31 -36.59
N ARG A 20 0.56 -0.53 -36.22
CA ARG A 20 1.78 -0.14 -35.51
C ARG A 20 2.76 0.54 -36.47
N SER A 21 3.31 1.69 -36.08
CA SER A 21 4.51 2.26 -36.70
C SER A 21 5.66 2.24 -35.69
N HIS A 22 6.82 1.74 -36.14
CA HIS A 22 8.06 1.63 -35.37
C HIS A 22 8.94 2.84 -35.66
N VAL A 23 9.49 3.47 -34.62
CA VAL A 23 10.64 4.38 -34.75
C VAL A 23 11.69 3.98 -33.71
N SER A 24 12.91 3.69 -34.18
CA SER A 24 14.00 3.06 -33.42
C SER A 24 14.87 4.06 -32.67
N ARG A 25 15.17 3.76 -31.39
CA ARG A 25 16.10 4.43 -30.46
C ARG A 25 17.58 4.34 -30.89
N ARG A 26 18.03 5.10 -31.90
CA ARG A 26 19.46 5.36 -32.10
C ARG A 26 19.69 6.80 -32.54
N GLN A 27 19.86 7.69 -31.56
CA GLN A 27 20.69 8.91 -31.63
C GLN A 27 20.39 9.77 -30.38
N LEU A 28 21.24 9.70 -29.35
CA LEU A 28 21.72 10.86 -28.58
C LEU A 28 22.65 10.39 -27.44
N LEU A 29 23.94 10.25 -27.73
CA LEU A 29 25.00 10.20 -26.71
C LEU A 29 26.30 10.69 -27.35
N ARG A 30 26.69 11.95 -27.10
CA ARG A 30 28.06 12.47 -27.19
C ARG A 30 28.26 13.75 -26.36
N GLY A 31 29.27 13.72 -25.48
CA GLY A 31 29.95 14.86 -24.83
C GLY A 31 29.26 15.35 -23.54
N LEU A 32 29.91 15.65 -22.42
CA LEU A 32 31.31 15.86 -21.98
C LEU A 32 31.25 15.72 -20.42
N GLY A 33 32.22 15.15 -19.71
CA GLY A 33 33.46 15.83 -19.30
C GLY A 33 33.41 16.20 -17.81
N THR A 34 34.33 15.63 -17.04
CA THR A 34 34.60 15.75 -15.58
C THR A 34 34.57 17.16 -14.97
N VAL A 35 34.00 17.31 -13.77
CA VAL A 35 34.57 17.84 -12.49
C VAL A 35 33.42 17.94 -11.46
N GLY A 36 33.69 17.61 -10.19
CA GLY A 36 32.70 17.31 -9.15
C GLY A 36 31.64 18.38 -8.90
N THR A 37 30.38 17.95 -8.75
CA THR A 37 29.27 18.77 -8.26
C THR A 37 28.16 17.82 -7.77
N ALA A 38 27.47 18.20 -6.70
CA ALA A 38 26.33 17.49 -6.12
C ALA A 38 25.37 17.02 -7.22
N VAL A 39 24.98 15.74 -7.18
CA VAL A 39 24.00 15.17 -8.11
C VAL A 39 22.62 15.70 -7.72
N PHE A 40 22.31 16.90 -8.19
CA PHE A 40 20.94 17.36 -8.39
C PHE A 40 20.45 16.74 -9.69
N THR A 41 19.75 15.60 -9.63
CA THR A 41 18.90 15.19 -10.75
C THR A 41 17.63 16.02 -10.70
N SER A 42 17.51 16.96 -11.64
CA SER A 42 16.28 17.65 -11.98
C SER A 42 15.22 16.63 -12.40
N LEU A 43 14.34 16.23 -11.48
CA LEU A 43 13.15 15.45 -11.77
C LEU A 43 12.02 16.39 -12.23
N SER A 44 12.21 17.04 -13.38
CA SER A 44 11.15 17.78 -14.05
C SER A 44 10.72 17.01 -15.30
N GLY A 45 9.44 16.65 -15.36
CA GLY A 45 8.70 16.51 -16.62
C GLY A 45 8.28 15.11 -17.06
N CYS A 46 8.95 14.03 -16.66
CA CYS A 46 8.61 12.67 -17.15
C CYS A 46 8.94 11.60 -16.08
N LEU A 47 8.19 11.56 -14.98
CA LEU A 47 8.47 10.60 -13.91
C LEU A 47 7.77 9.24 -14.09
N PHE A 48 6.78 9.12 -14.97
CA PHE A 48 6.06 7.86 -15.18
C PHE A 48 5.66 7.70 -16.65
N GLY A 49 6.40 6.85 -17.35
CA GLY A 49 6.22 6.55 -18.77
C GLY A 49 7.07 5.35 -19.17
N GLY A 50 7.01 4.29 -18.38
CA GLY A 50 7.57 2.99 -18.72
C GLY A 50 6.43 2.01 -18.90
N ASN A 51 6.26 1.50 -20.11
CA ASN A 51 5.86 0.10 -20.23
C ASN A 51 7.00 -0.73 -19.62
N ASP A 52 6.65 -1.88 -19.08
CA ASP A 52 7.55 -3.01 -18.81
C ASP A 52 8.03 -3.17 -17.36
N GLU A 53 8.29 -4.44 -17.06
CA GLU A 53 8.48 -5.14 -15.80
C GLU A 53 9.69 -4.66 -14.96
N GLU A 54 10.19 -3.45 -15.17
CA GLU A 54 11.37 -2.89 -14.53
C GLU A 54 11.02 -2.11 -13.26
N SER A 55 11.65 -2.51 -12.15
CA SER A 55 11.62 -1.84 -10.86
C SER A 55 12.11 -0.40 -11.00
N SER A 56 11.19 0.56 -11.10
CA SER A 56 11.55 1.97 -10.95
C SER A 56 11.98 2.23 -9.50
N PRO A 57 13.08 2.96 -9.23
CA PRO A 57 13.40 3.37 -7.86
C PRO A 57 12.22 4.13 -7.26
N SER A 58 11.72 3.67 -6.11
CA SER A 58 10.59 4.33 -5.44
C SER A 58 10.97 5.76 -5.10
N VAL A 59 10.25 6.75 -5.64
CA VAL A 59 10.34 8.16 -5.23
C VAL A 59 10.06 8.39 -3.74
N PHE A 60 9.57 7.36 -3.05
CA PHE A 60 9.28 7.34 -1.63
C PHE A 60 10.17 6.34 -0.88
N ALA A 61 11.45 6.18 -1.19
CA ALA A 61 12.33 5.42 -0.28
C ALA A 61 12.73 6.31 0.91
N SER A 62 12.36 5.93 2.14
CA SER A 62 12.84 6.65 3.34
C SER A 62 14.27 6.25 3.66
N GLN A 63 15.10 7.20 4.08
CA GLN A 63 16.43 6.94 4.65
C GLN A 63 16.42 6.86 6.18
N GLN A 64 15.31 7.19 6.83
CA GLN A 64 15.23 7.35 8.28
C GLN A 64 14.75 6.11 9.00
N GLY A 65 15.30 5.84 10.19
CA GLY A 65 14.87 4.74 11.05
C GLY A 65 15.07 3.35 10.43
N ARG A 66 15.97 3.23 9.45
CA ARG A 66 16.26 1.97 8.75
C ARG A 66 16.99 1.02 9.68
N ILE A 67 16.69 -0.27 9.52
CA ILE A 67 17.49 -1.32 10.14
C ILE A 67 18.80 -1.41 9.37
N THR A 68 19.92 -1.52 10.07
CA THR A 68 21.24 -1.73 9.45
C THR A 68 21.73 -3.14 9.70
N GLN A 69 22.71 -3.59 8.91
CA GLN A 69 23.31 -4.91 9.08
C GLN A 69 23.97 -5.07 10.46
N GLU A 70 24.52 -4.00 11.01
CA GLU A 70 25.20 -4.00 12.31
C GLU A 70 24.25 -4.27 13.48
N GLN A 71 22.95 -4.01 13.29
CA GLN A 71 21.89 -4.31 14.26
C GLN A 71 21.43 -5.77 14.18
N ALA A 72 21.87 -6.53 13.17
CA ALA A 72 21.39 -7.88 12.91
C ALA A 72 21.92 -8.90 13.92
N THR A 73 21.02 -9.72 14.45
CA THR A 73 21.39 -10.92 15.22
C THR A 73 21.66 -12.11 14.30
N HIS A 74 21.08 -12.10 13.10
CA HIS A 74 21.25 -13.13 12.08
C HIS A 74 21.42 -12.49 10.71
N VAL A 75 22.42 -12.94 9.95
CA VAL A 75 22.54 -12.66 8.52
C VAL A 75 22.21 -13.93 7.76
N VAL A 76 21.23 -13.88 6.86
CA VAL A 76 20.70 -15.07 6.18
C VAL A 76 20.76 -14.95 4.66
N THR A 77 21.15 -16.04 4.00
CA THR A 77 21.23 -16.14 2.54
C THR A 77 20.54 -17.38 1.98
N THR A 78 19.85 -18.15 2.83
CA THR A 78 19.17 -19.39 2.45
C THR A 78 17.81 -19.49 3.12
N ALA A 79 16.89 -20.27 2.53
CA ALA A 79 15.54 -20.45 3.08
C ALA A 79 15.55 -21.09 4.47
N ARG A 80 16.42 -22.09 4.67
CA ARG A 80 16.63 -22.72 5.99
C ARG A 80 17.17 -21.74 7.01
N GLY A 81 18.15 -20.91 6.63
CA GLY A 81 18.70 -19.88 7.52
C GLY A 81 17.63 -18.86 7.93
N LEU A 82 16.85 -18.38 6.95
CA LEU A 82 15.72 -17.49 7.19
C LEU A 82 14.69 -18.11 8.12
N ARG A 83 14.23 -19.33 7.83
CA ARG A 83 13.28 -20.09 8.66
C ARG A 83 13.73 -20.18 10.11
N ASN A 84 14.97 -20.59 10.35
CA ASN A 84 15.51 -20.74 11.70
C ASN A 84 15.61 -19.38 12.42
N ALA A 85 16.03 -18.35 11.71
CA ALA A 85 16.21 -17.01 12.26
C ALA A 85 14.86 -16.37 12.65
N VAL A 86 13.84 -16.45 11.79
CA VAL A 86 12.53 -15.84 12.06
C VAL A 86 11.75 -16.55 13.17
N SER A 87 12.05 -17.82 13.45
CA SER A 87 11.47 -18.54 14.58
C SER A 87 12.13 -18.21 15.93
N THR A 88 13.14 -17.32 15.95
CA THR A 88 13.82 -16.88 17.18
C THR A 88 13.20 -15.56 17.69
N PRO A 89 12.62 -15.51 18.91
CA PRO A 89 12.04 -14.28 19.46
C PRO A 89 13.05 -13.13 19.53
N ASN A 90 12.60 -11.91 19.21
CA ASN A 90 13.41 -10.69 19.17
C ASN A 90 14.57 -10.70 18.14
N ALA A 91 14.58 -11.63 17.19
CA ALA A 91 15.61 -11.66 16.17
C ALA A 91 15.54 -10.44 15.24
N VAL A 92 16.71 -9.91 14.90
CA VAL A 92 16.90 -8.97 13.80
C VAL A 92 17.58 -9.74 12.67
N VAL A 93 16.78 -10.10 11.67
CA VAL A 93 17.19 -10.94 10.55
C VAL A 93 17.53 -10.04 9.36
N TRP A 94 18.79 -10.05 8.96
CA TRP A 94 19.29 -9.29 7.82
C TRP A 94 19.48 -10.18 6.60
N ILE A 95 18.94 -9.75 5.47
CA ILE A 95 19.15 -10.36 4.16
C ILE A 95 20.11 -9.44 3.40
N PRO A 96 21.32 -9.89 3.03
CA PRO A 96 22.26 -9.05 2.29
C PRO A 96 21.70 -8.57 0.95
N ASN A 97 22.16 -7.41 0.50
CA ASN A 97 21.79 -6.86 -0.82
C ASN A 97 22.02 -7.88 -1.94
N ASN A 98 21.19 -7.87 -2.98
CA ASN A 98 21.25 -8.79 -4.12
C ASN A 98 21.12 -10.29 -3.80
N THR A 99 20.91 -10.67 -2.53
CA THR A 99 20.62 -12.06 -2.16
C THR A 99 19.22 -12.40 -2.64
N VAL A 100 19.07 -13.57 -3.27
CA VAL A 100 17.76 -14.14 -3.61
C VAL A 100 17.58 -15.41 -2.82
N ILE A 101 16.52 -15.48 -2.01
CA ILE A 101 16.13 -16.66 -1.24
C ILE A 101 14.86 -17.22 -1.85
N ASP A 102 14.96 -18.42 -2.43
CA ASP A 102 13.80 -19.18 -2.88
C ASP A 102 13.05 -19.76 -1.68
N ILE A 103 11.84 -19.26 -1.45
CA ILE A 103 10.92 -19.67 -0.39
C ILE A 103 9.80 -20.58 -0.91
N SER A 104 9.89 -21.09 -2.14
CA SER A 104 8.84 -21.92 -2.76
C SER A 104 8.51 -23.19 -1.96
N GLY A 105 9.47 -23.71 -1.18
CA GLY A 105 9.29 -24.87 -0.30
C GLY A 105 8.88 -24.52 1.15
N GLU A 106 8.75 -23.24 1.47
CA GLU A 106 8.37 -22.76 2.81
C GLU A 106 6.84 -22.73 2.93
N PHE A 107 6.30 -23.31 4.00
CA PHE A 107 4.86 -23.28 4.27
C PHE A 107 4.62 -23.13 5.77
N GLY A 108 3.83 -22.13 6.16
CA GLY A 108 3.44 -21.92 7.55
C GLY A 108 4.61 -21.71 8.50
N VAL A 109 5.71 -21.10 8.04
CA VAL A 109 6.86 -20.82 8.89
C VAL A 109 6.46 -19.81 9.96
N GLU A 110 6.45 -20.26 11.21
CA GLU A 110 6.10 -19.40 12.33
C GLU A 110 7.20 -18.36 12.57
N ILE A 111 6.82 -17.09 12.43
CA ILE A 111 7.59 -15.93 12.87
C ILE A 111 7.31 -15.72 14.35
N ALA A 112 8.38 -15.73 15.15
CA ALA A 112 8.31 -15.46 16.57
C ALA A 112 8.00 -13.98 16.87
N ARG A 113 7.59 -13.70 18.11
CA ARG A 113 7.30 -12.31 18.53
C ARG A 113 8.54 -11.41 18.40
N ASN A 114 8.29 -10.13 18.12
CA ASN A 114 9.31 -9.07 18.10
C ASN A 114 10.41 -9.26 17.06
N VAL A 115 10.15 -10.06 16.02
CA VAL A 115 11.10 -10.28 14.92
C VAL A 115 11.07 -9.13 13.94
N MET A 116 12.25 -8.72 13.49
CA MET A 116 12.44 -7.79 12.40
C MET A 116 13.15 -8.50 11.25
N ILE A 117 12.61 -8.41 10.04
CA ILE A 117 13.22 -8.92 8.81
C ILE A 117 13.60 -7.72 7.97
N ALA A 118 14.88 -7.57 7.65
CA ALA A 118 15.36 -6.37 6.98
C ALA A 118 16.35 -6.66 5.85
N SER A 119 16.37 -5.74 4.90
CA SER A 119 17.46 -5.58 3.95
C SER A 119 17.64 -4.09 3.62
N ASN A 120 18.58 -3.78 2.73
CA ASN A 120 19.01 -2.44 2.45
C ASN A 120 18.31 -1.81 1.23
N ARG A 121 17.10 -2.21 0.84
CA ARG A 121 16.42 -1.57 -0.30
C ARG A 121 16.21 -0.08 -0.11
N ASP A 122 16.66 0.69 -1.09
CA ASP A 122 16.51 2.15 -1.23
C ASP A 122 16.64 2.57 -2.71
N LEU A 123 16.88 3.87 -2.96
CA LEU A 123 17.07 4.41 -4.32
C LEU A 123 18.30 3.85 -5.05
N ALA A 124 19.34 3.47 -4.32
CA ALA A 124 20.62 3.00 -4.87
C ALA A 124 20.79 1.47 -4.77
N HIS A 125 20.06 0.83 -3.85
CA HIS A 125 20.19 -0.58 -3.56
C HIS A 125 18.86 -1.30 -3.75
N PRO A 126 18.82 -2.42 -4.49
CA PRO A 126 17.58 -3.16 -4.71
C PRO A 126 17.11 -3.93 -3.47
N GLY A 127 18.00 -4.22 -2.52
CA GLY A 127 17.72 -5.07 -1.37
C GLY A 127 17.65 -6.56 -1.71
N GLY A 128 17.65 -7.37 -0.66
CA GLY A 128 17.48 -8.82 -0.70
C GLY A 128 16.06 -9.20 -1.12
N MET A 129 15.94 -10.28 -1.88
CA MET A 129 14.68 -10.78 -2.43
C MET A 129 14.29 -12.11 -1.80
N LEU A 130 13.02 -12.22 -1.40
CA LEU A 130 12.33 -13.47 -1.14
C LEU A 130 11.46 -13.79 -2.35
N GLU A 131 11.67 -14.93 -2.99
CA GLU A 131 10.95 -15.32 -4.20
C GLU A 131 10.23 -16.66 -4.02
N SER A 132 8.99 -16.75 -4.49
CA SER A 132 8.23 -17.99 -4.53
C SER A 132 7.59 -18.18 -5.89
N ASN A 133 7.79 -19.36 -6.49
CA ASN A 133 7.03 -19.82 -7.66
C ASN A 133 5.88 -20.76 -7.27
N ALA A 134 5.63 -20.94 -5.96
CA ALA A 134 4.60 -21.83 -5.45
C ALA A 134 3.28 -21.11 -5.15
N TYR A 135 2.16 -21.83 -5.34
CA TYR A 135 0.84 -21.39 -4.90
C TYR A 135 0.59 -21.83 -3.46
N ILE A 136 1.34 -21.21 -2.54
CA ILE A 136 1.24 -21.45 -1.09
C ILE A 136 0.62 -20.25 -0.42
N ASN A 137 -0.54 -20.45 0.20
CA ASN A 137 -1.32 -19.37 0.78
C ASN A 137 -0.87 -19.03 2.21
N GLY A 138 0.38 -18.60 2.38
CA GLY A 138 0.98 -18.25 3.67
C GLY A 138 2.33 -18.94 3.87
N HIS A 139 3.38 -18.41 3.25
CA HIS A 139 4.75 -18.90 3.45
C HIS A 139 5.21 -18.67 4.90
N PHE A 140 4.96 -17.47 5.42
CA PHE A 140 5.28 -17.09 6.79
C PHE A 140 4.03 -16.65 7.54
N THR A 141 3.90 -17.07 8.79
CA THR A 141 2.73 -16.81 9.64
C THR A 141 3.15 -16.41 11.05
N THR A 142 2.32 -15.67 11.76
CA THR A 142 2.47 -15.49 13.21
C THR A 142 1.39 -16.25 13.95
N LYS A 143 1.64 -16.63 15.21
CA LYS A 143 0.55 -17.05 16.11
C LYS A 143 -0.48 -15.94 16.31
N GLU A 144 -1.77 -16.28 16.22
CA GLU A 144 -2.91 -15.37 16.39
C GLU A 144 -3.19 -15.05 17.87
N THR A 145 -2.16 -14.61 18.60
CA THR A 145 -2.29 -14.19 20.01
C THR A 145 -2.51 -12.70 20.17
N GLY A 146 -2.36 -11.92 19.09
CA GLY A 146 -2.46 -10.45 19.15
C GLY A 146 -1.38 -9.79 20.00
N ASN A 147 -0.25 -10.46 20.20
CA ASN A 147 0.88 -9.99 20.99
C ASN A 147 2.13 -9.76 20.12
N GLY A 148 3.02 -8.91 20.60
CA GLY A 148 4.30 -8.62 19.96
C GLY A 148 4.22 -7.60 18.82
N PHE A 149 5.39 -7.34 18.25
CA PHE A 149 5.62 -6.45 17.12
C PHE A 149 6.33 -7.21 16.01
N ILE A 150 6.01 -6.94 14.75
CA ILE A 150 6.77 -7.44 13.59
C ILE A 150 7.13 -6.27 12.70
N ARG A 151 8.39 -6.21 12.24
CA ARG A 151 8.83 -5.26 11.23
C ARG A 151 9.39 -5.99 10.01
N ILE A 152 8.98 -5.57 8.82
CA ILE A 152 9.56 -6.04 7.55
C ILE A 152 10.00 -4.80 6.78
N SER A 153 11.30 -4.66 6.57
CA SER A 153 11.89 -3.42 6.05
C SER A 153 12.84 -3.67 4.89
N GLY A 154 12.68 -2.94 3.79
CA GLY A 154 13.70 -2.88 2.75
C GLY A 154 13.97 -4.18 2.00
N ILE A 155 13.02 -5.11 1.93
CA ILE A 155 13.12 -6.35 1.14
C ILE A 155 12.37 -6.26 -0.18
N ARG A 156 12.66 -7.14 -1.11
CA ARG A 156 11.82 -7.44 -2.27
C ARG A 156 11.10 -8.76 -2.05
N LEU A 157 9.81 -8.80 -2.35
CA LEU A 157 8.95 -9.97 -2.13
C LEU A 157 8.24 -10.32 -3.43
N LYS A 158 8.72 -11.36 -4.11
CA LYS A 158 8.25 -11.79 -5.42
C LYS A 158 7.44 -13.08 -5.32
N GLY A 159 6.18 -13.00 -5.75
CA GLY A 159 5.26 -14.14 -5.87
C GLY A 159 5.33 -14.82 -7.23
N PRO A 160 4.46 -15.81 -7.45
CA PRO A 160 4.61 -16.78 -8.54
C PRO A 160 4.30 -16.24 -9.94
N ARG A 161 3.68 -15.06 -10.07
CA ARG A 161 3.27 -14.54 -11.39
C ARG A 161 3.00 -13.05 -11.43
N THR A 162 3.38 -12.39 -12.52
CA THR A 162 3.20 -10.94 -12.75
C THR A 162 2.18 -10.63 -13.85
N ASP A 163 1.71 -11.65 -14.57
CA ASP A 163 0.73 -11.52 -15.64
C ASP A 163 -0.71 -11.37 -15.11
N VAL A 164 -1.58 -10.79 -15.93
CA VAL A 164 -3.02 -10.75 -15.62
C VAL A 164 -3.59 -12.17 -15.70
N PHE A 165 -4.19 -12.63 -14.61
CA PHE A 165 -4.58 -14.02 -14.46
C PHE A 165 -6.03 -14.19 -14.02
N ASP A 166 -6.86 -14.84 -14.83
CA ASP A 166 -8.19 -15.26 -14.39
C ASP A 166 -8.20 -16.75 -13.99
N PRO A 167 -8.22 -17.08 -12.68
CA PRO A 167 -8.24 -18.46 -12.22
C PRO A 167 -9.54 -19.19 -12.57
N ARG A 168 -10.65 -18.46 -12.78
CA ARG A 168 -11.97 -19.04 -13.11
C ARG A 168 -11.97 -19.66 -14.50
N LYS A 169 -11.02 -19.27 -15.36
CA LYS A 169 -10.80 -19.84 -16.70
C LYS A 169 -9.88 -21.06 -16.69
N LYS A 170 -9.58 -21.64 -15.52
CA LYS A 170 -8.67 -22.79 -15.36
C LYS A 170 -9.41 -24.01 -14.81
N PRO A 171 -8.91 -25.23 -15.03
CA PRO A 171 -9.62 -26.46 -14.64
C PRO A 171 -9.62 -26.73 -13.13
N LYS A 172 -8.76 -26.05 -12.36
CA LYS A 172 -8.70 -26.17 -10.89
C LYS A 172 -9.48 -25.02 -10.24
N PRO A 173 -10.07 -25.21 -9.06
CA PRO A 173 -10.71 -24.12 -8.33
C PRO A 173 -9.72 -22.98 -8.07
N ALA A 174 -10.22 -21.74 -7.96
CA ALA A 174 -9.37 -20.57 -7.79
C ALA A 174 -8.40 -20.68 -6.60
N SER A 175 -8.84 -21.33 -5.52
CA SER A 175 -8.03 -21.58 -4.32
C SER A 175 -6.75 -22.37 -4.57
N ALA A 176 -6.68 -23.17 -5.64
CA ALA A 176 -5.47 -23.89 -6.02
C ALA A 176 -4.34 -22.97 -6.53
N TYR A 177 -4.65 -21.69 -6.77
CA TYR A 177 -3.71 -20.68 -7.24
C TYR A 177 -3.44 -19.59 -6.20
N TYR A 178 -3.93 -19.74 -4.97
CA TYR A 178 -3.71 -18.75 -3.92
C TYR A 178 -2.29 -18.83 -3.41
N SER A 179 -1.58 -17.71 -3.46
CA SER A 179 -0.24 -17.56 -2.90
C SER A 179 -0.19 -16.32 -2.04
N ALA A 180 0.29 -16.47 -0.81
CA ALA A 180 0.48 -15.35 0.09
C ALA A 180 1.84 -15.41 0.80
N GLY A 181 2.53 -14.27 0.84
CA GLY A 181 3.87 -14.16 1.42
C GLY A 181 3.81 -14.26 2.93
N PHE A 182 3.20 -13.25 3.56
CA PHE A 182 3.12 -13.13 5.01
C PHE A 182 1.69 -13.02 5.50
N ARG A 183 1.34 -13.80 6.53
CA ARG A 183 0.09 -13.68 7.30
C ARG A 183 0.42 -13.28 8.73
N LEU A 184 0.22 -12.01 9.05
CA LEU A 184 0.69 -11.39 10.29
C LEU A 184 -0.50 -10.95 11.14
N ALA A 185 -0.62 -11.55 12.33
CA ALA A 185 -1.57 -11.19 13.37
C ALA A 185 -0.87 -10.89 14.73
N PRO A 186 0.23 -10.10 14.79
CA PRO A 186 0.74 -9.57 16.05
C PRO A 186 -0.08 -8.34 16.48
N LYS A 187 0.27 -7.71 17.61
CA LYS A 187 -0.39 -6.47 18.04
C LYS A 187 -0.14 -5.31 17.07
N LYS A 188 1.12 -5.21 16.61
CA LYS A 188 1.60 -4.13 15.75
C LYS A 188 2.45 -4.67 14.61
N VAL A 189 2.27 -4.12 13.41
CA VAL A 189 3.09 -4.41 12.23
C VAL A 189 3.62 -3.12 11.63
N LEU A 190 4.89 -3.12 11.25
CA LEU A 190 5.50 -2.07 10.42
C LEU A 190 6.05 -2.71 9.14
N ILE A 191 5.61 -2.22 7.98
CA ILE A 191 6.12 -2.66 6.68
C ILE A 191 6.60 -1.43 5.93
N ASP A 192 7.91 -1.35 5.71
CA ASP A 192 8.54 -0.17 5.16
C ASP A 192 9.59 -0.46 4.08
N ASN A 193 9.75 0.45 3.12
CA ASN A 193 10.78 0.38 2.08
C ASN A 193 10.77 -0.90 1.21
N CYS A 194 9.71 -1.71 1.26
CA CYS A 194 9.64 -2.99 0.57
C CYS A 194 9.19 -2.84 -0.89
N GLU A 195 9.51 -3.84 -1.71
CA GLU A 195 8.86 -4.07 -3.00
C GLU A 195 8.04 -5.35 -2.91
N VAL A 196 6.80 -5.33 -3.41
CA VAL A 196 5.94 -6.52 -3.45
C VAL A 196 5.37 -6.68 -4.84
N VAL A 197 5.63 -7.84 -5.42
CA VAL A 197 5.31 -8.12 -6.81
C VAL A 197 4.78 -9.53 -7.00
N GLY A 198 3.73 -9.67 -7.81
CA GLY A 198 3.32 -10.95 -8.36
C GLY A 198 2.62 -11.95 -7.42
N TRP A 199 1.97 -11.46 -6.37
CA TRP A 199 1.18 -12.29 -5.45
C TRP A 199 -0.25 -12.49 -5.95
N THR A 200 -0.69 -13.74 -5.90
CA THR A 200 -2.00 -14.14 -6.41
C THR A 200 -3.12 -14.07 -5.39
N ASN A 201 -2.80 -14.23 -4.11
CA ASN A 201 -3.70 -13.84 -3.02
C ASN A 201 -3.25 -12.51 -2.45
N ALA A 202 -2.23 -12.52 -1.58
CA ALA A 202 -1.73 -11.29 -0.97
C ALA A 202 -0.22 -11.30 -0.65
N GLY A 203 0.45 -10.17 -0.80
CA GLY A 203 1.83 -10.02 -0.30
C GLY A 203 1.87 -10.07 1.23
N PHE A 204 1.07 -9.19 1.84
CA PHE A 204 0.90 -9.11 3.29
C PHE A 204 -0.58 -9.12 3.68
N LEU A 205 -0.96 -10.12 4.49
CA LEU A 205 -2.25 -10.27 5.15
C LEU A 205 -2.11 -9.85 6.61
N LEU A 206 -2.92 -8.88 7.06
CA LEU A 206 -2.74 -8.21 8.35
C LEU A 206 -3.97 -8.35 9.25
N GLY A 207 -3.76 -8.92 10.44
CA GLY A 207 -4.81 -9.28 11.39
C GLY A 207 -5.43 -10.65 11.09
N SER A 208 -6.40 -11.03 11.93
CA SER A 208 -7.20 -12.24 11.74
C SER A 208 -8.63 -12.02 12.25
N LYS A 209 -9.45 -13.06 12.21
CA LYS A 209 -10.82 -13.01 12.74
C LYS A 209 -10.84 -12.67 14.24
N GLN A 210 -9.87 -13.19 15.00
CA GLN A 210 -9.76 -13.01 16.45
C GLN A 210 -8.84 -11.85 16.84
N VAL A 211 -7.93 -11.44 15.94
CA VAL A 211 -6.87 -10.48 16.28
C VAL A 211 -6.95 -9.21 15.43
N GLN A 212 -7.06 -8.08 16.11
CA GLN A 212 -6.88 -6.75 15.52
C GLN A 212 -5.40 -6.37 15.52
N THR A 213 -4.86 -6.07 14.34
CA THR A 213 -3.47 -5.63 14.17
C THR A 213 -3.43 -4.16 13.79
N THR A 214 -2.67 -3.35 14.53
CA THR A 214 -2.39 -1.97 14.14
C THR A 214 -1.17 -1.94 13.22
N SER A 215 -1.33 -1.40 12.01
CA SER A 215 -0.31 -1.47 10.97
C SER A 215 0.15 -0.07 10.55
N TRP A 216 1.44 0.08 10.28
CA TRP A 216 1.99 1.24 9.58
C TRP A 216 2.72 0.75 8.34
N LEU A 217 2.22 1.18 7.18
CA LEU A 217 2.60 0.67 5.87
C LEU A 217 3.11 1.85 5.05
N HIS A 218 4.43 2.00 4.92
CA HIS A 218 4.97 3.19 4.29
C HIS A 218 6.18 3.02 3.40
N HIS A 219 6.37 3.92 2.44
CA HIS A 219 7.58 3.95 1.61
C HIS A 219 7.77 2.68 0.76
N ASN A 220 6.69 1.93 0.50
CA ASN A 220 6.72 0.68 -0.25
C ASN A 220 6.40 0.88 -1.74
N GLN A 221 6.79 -0.11 -2.54
CA GLN A 221 6.49 -0.21 -3.96
C GLN A 221 5.73 -1.50 -4.26
N MET A 222 4.49 -1.36 -4.66
CA MET A 222 3.54 -2.47 -4.70
C MET A 222 2.94 -2.60 -6.09
N HIS A 223 3.30 -3.65 -6.84
CA HIS A 223 2.85 -3.75 -8.22
C HIS A 223 2.67 -5.15 -8.78
N HIS A 224 1.94 -5.24 -9.89
CA HIS A 224 1.77 -6.47 -10.67
C HIS A 224 1.16 -7.63 -9.87
N ASN A 225 0.33 -7.34 -8.87
CA ASN A 225 -0.49 -8.34 -8.17
C ASN A 225 -1.83 -8.48 -8.91
N ARG A 226 -1.85 -9.21 -10.03
CA ARG A 226 -2.88 -9.11 -11.10
C ARG A 226 -3.81 -10.32 -11.26
N MET A 227 -3.99 -11.11 -10.20
CA MET A 227 -4.98 -12.19 -10.25
C MET A 227 -6.39 -11.61 -10.20
N HIS A 228 -7.28 -11.97 -11.11
CA HIS A 228 -8.71 -11.70 -10.95
C HIS A 228 -9.20 -12.43 -9.70
N THR A 229 -10.22 -11.88 -9.03
CA THR A 229 -10.79 -12.33 -7.74
C THR A 229 -9.95 -12.03 -6.50
N LEU A 230 -8.61 -11.89 -6.60
CA LEU A 230 -7.70 -11.59 -5.49
C LEU A 230 -6.53 -10.69 -5.96
N GLY A 231 -5.30 -10.81 -5.43
CA GLY A 231 -4.15 -10.06 -5.95
C GLY A 231 -3.94 -8.73 -5.23
N TYR A 232 -3.62 -8.82 -3.95
CA TYR A 232 -3.52 -7.69 -3.02
C TYR A 232 -2.08 -7.54 -2.51
N PRO A 233 -1.36 -6.44 -2.73
CA PRO A 233 -0.09 -6.27 -2.01
C PRO A 233 -0.34 -6.15 -0.50
N PHE A 234 -1.42 -5.47 -0.11
CA PHE A 234 -1.92 -5.37 1.26
C PHE A 234 -3.37 -5.82 1.38
N GLU A 235 -3.61 -6.77 2.28
CA GLU A 235 -4.95 -7.17 2.71
C GLU A 235 -5.11 -6.94 4.23
N LEU A 236 -5.96 -5.99 4.58
CA LEU A 236 -6.30 -5.64 5.96
C LEU A 236 -7.48 -6.51 6.42
N TYR A 237 -7.16 -7.63 7.05
CA TYR A 237 -8.17 -8.54 7.59
C TYR A 237 -8.87 -7.90 8.79
N ASN A 238 -8.10 -7.40 9.76
CA ASN A 238 -8.68 -6.79 10.96
C ASN A 238 -7.70 -5.86 11.71
N GLY A 239 -8.24 -4.83 12.35
CA GLY A 239 -7.48 -3.76 12.99
C GLY A 239 -7.29 -2.56 12.07
N THR A 240 -6.42 -1.62 12.45
CA THR A 240 -6.32 -0.32 11.76
C THR A 240 -4.98 -0.12 11.08
N ALA A 241 -4.96 0.52 9.92
CA ALA A 241 -3.71 0.83 9.21
C ALA A 241 -3.53 2.33 8.94
N LEU A 242 -2.30 2.83 9.08
CA LEU A 242 -1.81 4.03 8.43
C LEU A 242 -1.03 3.62 7.19
N ILE A 243 -1.43 4.12 6.03
CA ILE A 243 -0.89 3.74 4.73
C ILE A 243 -0.41 5.00 4.02
N GLU A 244 0.89 5.24 4.01
CA GLU A 244 1.42 6.50 3.50
C GLU A 244 2.72 6.39 2.72
N TRP A 245 2.94 7.32 1.79
CA TRP A 245 4.17 7.36 0.99
C TRP A 245 4.43 6.06 0.20
N ASN A 246 3.39 5.35 -0.24
CA ASN A 246 3.56 4.15 -1.05
C ASN A 246 3.34 4.47 -2.54
N TYR A 247 4.05 3.75 -3.39
CA TYR A 247 3.74 3.65 -4.81
C TYR A 247 2.98 2.36 -5.07
N PHE A 248 1.81 2.48 -5.67
CA PHE A 248 1.02 1.35 -6.13
C PHE A 248 0.85 1.44 -7.64
N ASN A 249 0.98 0.33 -8.37
CA ASN A 249 0.52 0.27 -9.75
C ASN A 249 0.11 -1.15 -10.08
N ALA A 250 -0.65 -1.38 -11.15
CA ALA A 250 -0.73 -2.72 -11.72
C ALA A 250 -1.26 -3.81 -10.75
N ASN A 251 -2.03 -3.46 -9.72
CA ASN A 251 -2.64 -4.41 -8.78
C ASN A 251 -4.11 -4.65 -9.15
N ARG A 252 -4.74 -5.72 -8.65
CA ARG A 252 -6.21 -5.78 -8.66
C ARG A 252 -6.77 -4.73 -7.71
N HIS A 253 -6.39 -4.82 -6.44
CA HIS A 253 -6.61 -3.78 -5.43
C HIS A 253 -5.25 -3.44 -4.80
N SER A 254 -4.95 -2.16 -4.69
CA SER A 254 -3.75 -1.64 -4.03
C SER A 254 -3.87 -1.68 -2.51
N ILE A 255 -5.07 -1.46 -1.98
CA ILE A 255 -5.42 -1.64 -0.57
C ILE A 255 -6.76 -2.38 -0.54
N THR A 256 -6.81 -3.50 0.17
CA THR A 256 -8.07 -4.23 0.41
C THR A 256 -8.32 -4.34 1.89
N ALA A 257 -9.54 -4.09 2.34
CA ALA A 257 -9.95 -4.32 3.71
C ALA A 257 -11.19 -5.21 3.80
N PHE A 258 -11.20 -6.14 4.75
CA PHE A 258 -12.19 -7.22 4.87
C PHE A 258 -13.59 -6.78 5.35
N GLY A 259 -13.76 -5.55 5.81
CA GLY A 259 -15.07 -5.05 6.26
C GLY A 259 -15.45 -5.36 7.71
N SER A 260 -14.57 -5.98 8.52
CA SER A 260 -14.79 -6.16 9.96
C SER A 260 -15.10 -4.82 10.66
N PRO A 261 -16.02 -4.71 11.64
CA PRO A 261 -16.36 -3.45 12.31
C PRO A 261 -15.18 -2.76 13.01
N THR A 262 -14.08 -3.50 13.21
CA THR A 262 -12.84 -3.00 13.79
C THR A 262 -11.73 -2.75 12.75
N SER A 263 -11.97 -3.09 11.49
CA SER A 263 -11.05 -2.86 10.37
C SER A 263 -11.20 -1.45 9.80
N GLY A 264 -10.14 -0.68 9.65
CA GLY A 264 -10.22 0.65 9.04
C GLY A 264 -8.85 1.22 8.69
N TYR A 265 -8.79 2.20 7.81
CA TYR A 265 -7.51 2.75 7.39
C TYR A 265 -7.53 4.23 7.09
N GLU A 266 -6.38 4.87 7.32
CA GLU A 266 -6.02 6.16 6.76
C GLU A 266 -5.01 5.93 5.64
N ALA A 267 -5.35 6.35 4.43
CA ALA A 267 -4.48 6.30 3.26
C ALA A 267 -4.15 7.73 2.81
N ARG A 268 -2.88 8.12 2.89
CA ARG A 268 -2.44 9.47 2.54
C ARG A 268 -1.07 9.52 1.89
N PHE A 269 -0.82 10.52 1.06
CA PHE A 269 0.48 10.74 0.44
C PHE A 269 0.96 9.57 -0.43
N ASN A 270 0.03 8.75 -0.94
CA ASN A 270 0.35 7.65 -1.84
C ASN A 270 0.21 8.09 -3.31
N LEU A 271 0.97 7.42 -4.18
CA LEU A 271 0.84 7.53 -5.63
C LEU A 271 0.30 6.22 -6.19
N VAL A 272 -0.83 6.29 -6.88
CA VAL A 272 -1.46 5.15 -7.56
C VAL A 272 -1.33 5.34 -9.06
N GLY A 273 -0.58 4.44 -9.71
CA GLY A 273 -0.37 4.39 -11.15
C GLY A 273 -1.61 4.02 -11.95
N SER A 274 -1.50 4.08 -13.29
CA SER A 274 -2.62 3.98 -14.22
C SER A 274 -3.12 2.56 -14.48
N ASP A 275 -2.33 1.53 -14.16
CA ASP A 275 -2.49 0.20 -14.77
C ASP A 275 -3.23 -0.79 -13.86
N ALA A 276 -4.01 -0.30 -12.89
CA ALA A 276 -4.79 -1.16 -12.01
C ALA A 276 -5.76 -2.05 -12.81
N VAL A 277 -5.88 -3.30 -12.40
CA VAL A 277 -6.78 -4.28 -13.04
C VAL A 277 -8.21 -4.11 -12.54
N HIS A 278 -8.41 -3.48 -11.39
CA HIS A 278 -9.70 -3.12 -10.80
C HIS A 278 -9.60 -1.79 -10.02
N HIS A 279 -10.61 -1.42 -9.22
CA HIS A 279 -10.52 -0.26 -8.31
C HIS A 279 -9.32 -0.39 -7.35
N ALA A 280 -8.69 0.74 -7.03
CA ALA A 280 -7.43 0.72 -6.29
C ALA A 280 -7.58 0.51 -4.79
N PHE A 281 -8.35 1.36 -4.10
CA PHE A 281 -8.58 1.23 -2.67
C PHE A 281 -9.96 0.65 -2.42
N ASP A 282 -10.05 -0.25 -1.45
CA ASP A 282 -11.26 -1.03 -1.23
C ASP A 282 -11.56 -1.23 0.25
N MET A 283 -12.85 -1.25 0.54
CA MET A 283 -13.41 -1.77 1.77
C MET A 283 -14.60 -2.64 1.40
N HIS A 284 -14.41 -3.95 1.50
CA HIS A 284 -15.46 -4.93 1.26
C HIS A 284 -16.59 -4.75 2.27
N ALA A 285 -17.80 -5.13 1.86
CA ALA A 285 -18.81 -5.48 2.84
C ALA A 285 -18.41 -6.79 3.51
N LEU A 286 -18.65 -6.87 4.81
CA LEU A 286 -18.33 -8.04 5.61
C LEU A 286 -19.02 -9.32 5.08
N CYS A 287 -20.19 -9.16 4.46
CA CYS A 287 -20.99 -10.24 3.90
C CYS A 287 -20.47 -10.78 2.56
N GLU A 288 -19.71 -9.99 1.79
CA GLU A 288 -19.12 -10.40 0.49
C GLU A 288 -18.00 -11.40 0.71
N ASN A 289 -17.36 -11.33 1.88
CA ASN A 289 -16.35 -12.29 2.27
C ASN A 289 -17.04 -13.57 2.73
N ARG A 290 -16.66 -14.70 2.10
CA ARG A 290 -17.26 -16.04 2.30
C ARG A 290 -17.30 -16.55 3.75
N ASP A 291 -16.70 -15.85 4.71
CA ASP A 291 -16.87 -16.09 6.13
C ASP A 291 -18.20 -15.46 6.62
N ALA A 292 -19.30 -15.88 6.00
CA ALA A 292 -20.69 -15.46 6.25
C ALA A 292 -21.18 -15.71 7.68
N MET A 293 -20.33 -16.24 8.57
CA MET A 293 -20.63 -16.41 9.99
C MET A 293 -20.77 -15.08 10.75
N MET A 294 -20.37 -13.95 10.15
CA MET A 294 -20.63 -12.61 10.68
C MET A 294 -21.78 -11.89 9.96
N CYS A 295 -22.36 -12.51 8.93
CA CYS A 295 -23.55 -12.05 8.24
C CYS A 295 -24.80 -12.43 9.05
N GLY A 296 -24.92 -11.87 10.26
CA GLY A 296 -26.13 -11.95 11.07
C GLY A 296 -27.21 -11.00 10.56
N SER A 297 -28.41 -11.07 11.16
CA SER A 297 -29.60 -10.27 10.82
C SER A 297 -29.44 -8.74 10.89
N THR A 298 -28.30 -8.22 11.34
CA THR A 298 -27.98 -6.78 11.43
C THR A 298 -26.78 -6.33 10.58
N GLY A 299 -26.11 -7.23 9.83
CA GLY A 299 -24.78 -6.97 9.27
C GLY A 299 -24.65 -7.13 7.75
N ARG A 300 -25.75 -7.13 6.99
CA ARG A 300 -25.72 -7.41 5.55
C ARG A 300 -24.95 -6.38 4.73
N ASP A 301 -24.73 -5.16 5.24
CA ASP A 301 -24.04 -4.11 4.50
C ASP A 301 -22.94 -3.42 5.32
N LEU A 302 -22.40 -4.04 6.37
CA LEU A 302 -21.32 -3.44 7.16
C LEU A 302 -20.00 -3.51 6.38
N ALA A 303 -19.34 -2.37 6.19
CA ALA A 303 -18.06 -2.24 5.48
C ALA A 303 -17.03 -1.49 6.33
N GLY A 304 -16.55 -2.16 7.38
CA GLY A 304 -15.44 -1.65 8.17
C GLY A 304 -15.82 -0.60 9.21
N LYS A 305 -14.80 -0.09 9.88
CA LYS A 305 -14.86 0.98 10.88
C LYS A 305 -14.87 2.35 10.22
N PHE A 306 -13.93 2.61 9.31
CA PHE A 306 -13.78 3.87 8.56
C PHE A 306 -12.77 3.69 7.42
N CYS A 307 -12.86 4.53 6.39
CA CYS A 307 -11.83 4.76 5.38
C CYS A 307 -11.57 6.27 5.28
N ASN A 308 -10.37 6.72 5.63
CA ASN A 308 -9.95 8.11 5.48
C ASN A 308 -8.90 8.20 4.37
N ILE A 309 -9.28 8.74 3.22
CA ILE A 309 -8.43 8.75 2.02
C ILE A 309 -8.21 10.20 1.61
N HIS A 310 -6.99 10.69 1.78
CA HIS A 310 -6.69 12.09 1.47
C HIS A 310 -5.27 12.36 1.01
N HIS A 311 -5.08 13.41 0.21
CA HIS A 311 -3.76 13.82 -0.29
C HIS A 311 -3.02 12.69 -1.02
N ASN A 312 -3.77 11.83 -1.72
CA ASN A 312 -3.21 10.84 -2.63
C ASN A 312 -3.33 11.34 -4.07
N VAL A 313 -2.49 10.78 -4.93
CA VAL A 313 -2.53 11.03 -6.37
C VAL A 313 -2.91 9.74 -7.09
N PHE A 314 -3.99 9.79 -7.87
CA PHE A 314 -4.51 8.65 -8.64
C PHE A 314 -4.40 8.93 -10.14
N LEU A 315 -3.62 8.12 -10.85
CA LEU A 315 -3.43 8.20 -12.31
C LEU A 315 -4.44 7.35 -13.08
N LEU A 316 -5.41 6.76 -12.39
CA LEU A 316 -6.40 5.85 -12.96
C LEU A 316 -7.38 6.61 -13.85
N THR A 317 -7.50 6.19 -15.11
CA THR A 317 -8.45 6.78 -16.08
C THR A 317 -9.57 5.83 -16.49
N HIS A 318 -9.55 4.59 -15.97
CA HIS A 318 -10.45 3.52 -16.40
C HIS A 318 -10.97 2.66 -15.23
N ARG A 319 -10.64 3.05 -14.00
CA ARG A 319 -10.88 2.32 -12.77
C ARG A 319 -11.07 3.31 -11.64
N SER A 320 -11.97 2.98 -10.72
CA SER A 320 -12.23 3.82 -9.55
C SER A 320 -11.02 3.88 -8.62
N ALA A 321 -10.80 5.05 -8.03
CA ALA A 321 -9.80 5.25 -6.99
C ALA A 321 -10.18 4.52 -5.71
N PHE A 322 -11.46 4.56 -5.35
CA PHE A 322 -11.96 4.00 -4.09
C PHE A 322 -13.34 3.35 -4.27
N SER A 323 -13.53 2.20 -3.64
CA SER A 323 -14.82 1.55 -3.44
C SER A 323 -15.03 1.21 -1.97
N ILE A 324 -16.23 1.47 -1.45
CA ILE A 324 -16.71 0.91 -0.18
C ILE A 324 -18.08 0.28 -0.41
N GLN A 325 -18.16 -1.02 -0.14
CA GLN A 325 -19.29 -1.86 -0.58
C GLN A 325 -20.44 -1.92 0.44
N GLY A 326 -20.43 -1.03 1.43
CA GLY A 326 -21.42 -0.98 2.51
C GLY A 326 -21.30 0.28 3.40
N TYR A 327 -22.04 0.33 4.49
CA TYR A 327 -21.90 1.40 5.49
C TYR A 327 -20.75 1.08 6.47
N SER A 328 -19.94 2.09 6.78
CA SER A 328 -18.90 1.99 7.80
C SER A 328 -19.45 2.38 9.18
N VAL A 329 -18.87 1.84 10.27
CA VAL A 329 -19.29 2.17 11.65
C VAL A 329 -19.16 3.68 11.94
N LYS A 330 -18.15 4.33 11.38
CA LYS A 330 -17.93 5.77 11.43
C LYS A 330 -17.90 6.34 10.01
N PRO A 331 -18.24 7.63 9.83
CA PRO A 331 -18.15 8.27 8.53
C PRO A 331 -16.77 8.09 7.90
N SER A 332 -16.77 7.78 6.62
CA SER A 332 -15.58 7.66 5.78
C SER A 332 -15.41 8.90 4.91
N GLN A 333 -14.19 9.16 4.46
CA GLN A 333 -13.82 10.38 3.75
C GLN A 333 -12.93 10.08 2.56
N PHE A 334 -13.22 10.71 1.43
CA PHE A 334 -12.36 10.77 0.25
C PHE A 334 -12.17 12.25 -0.12
N VAL A 335 -11.11 12.86 0.41
CA VAL A 335 -10.95 14.33 0.40
C VAL A 335 -9.56 14.80 0.00
N SER A 336 -9.46 15.93 -0.69
CA SER A 336 -8.15 16.55 -1.02
C SER A 336 -7.22 15.62 -1.81
N ASN A 337 -7.76 14.75 -2.67
CA ASN A 337 -6.99 13.91 -3.58
C ASN A 337 -6.87 14.55 -4.96
N TRP A 338 -5.82 14.19 -5.69
CA TRP A 338 -5.64 14.54 -7.10
C TRP A 338 -5.92 13.31 -7.96
N CYS A 339 -6.98 13.34 -8.75
CA CYS A 339 -7.44 12.19 -9.53
C CYS A 339 -7.37 12.49 -11.02
N ALA A 340 -6.93 11.52 -11.82
CA ALA A 340 -7.06 11.60 -13.26
C ALA A 340 -8.55 11.56 -13.65
N GLU A 341 -8.85 12.15 -14.79
CA GLU A 341 -10.17 12.12 -15.40
C GLU A 341 -10.52 10.69 -15.85
N GLN A 342 -11.72 10.21 -15.50
CA GLN A 342 -12.19 8.90 -15.95
C GLN A 342 -12.66 8.98 -17.41
N LYS A 343 -12.18 8.09 -18.28
CA LYS A 343 -12.64 8.01 -19.67
C LYS A 343 -14.10 7.56 -19.68
N GLY A 344 -14.99 8.45 -20.13
CA GLY A 344 -16.44 8.23 -20.17
C GLY A 344 -17.21 8.92 -19.03
N GLY A 345 -16.52 9.54 -18.07
CA GLY A 345 -17.14 10.53 -17.18
C GLY A 345 -17.31 11.87 -17.91
N SER A 346 -18.30 12.66 -17.54
CA SER A 346 -18.38 14.05 -18.03
C SER A 346 -17.21 14.86 -17.45
N ASP A 347 -16.70 15.83 -18.22
CA ASP A 347 -15.65 16.82 -17.84
C ASP A 347 -15.95 17.63 -16.55
N THR A 348 -17.06 17.34 -15.87
CA THR A 348 -17.71 18.21 -14.89
C THR A 348 -17.67 17.61 -13.49
N GLY A 349 -16.48 17.36 -12.94
CA GLY A 349 -16.31 17.10 -11.50
C GLY A 349 -17.20 16.01 -10.91
N ASP A 350 -17.65 15.07 -11.75
CA ASP A 350 -18.58 14.02 -11.35
C ASP A 350 -17.78 12.91 -10.65
N PRO A 351 -18.05 12.62 -9.36
CA PRO A 351 -17.44 11.48 -8.68
C PRO A 351 -17.86 10.13 -9.29
N GLU A 352 -18.90 10.09 -10.14
CA GLU A 352 -19.34 8.87 -10.83
C GLU A 352 -18.16 8.22 -11.59
N GLY A 353 -17.68 7.11 -11.04
CA GLY A 353 -16.57 6.33 -11.57
C GLY A 353 -15.23 6.53 -10.86
N VAL A 354 -15.00 7.62 -10.10
CA VAL A 354 -13.80 7.77 -9.25
C VAL A 354 -14.01 7.12 -7.89
N VAL A 355 -15.18 7.32 -7.30
CA VAL A 355 -15.52 6.75 -5.99
C VAL A 355 -16.85 6.02 -6.10
N TYR A 356 -16.90 4.78 -5.62
CA TYR A 356 -18.11 3.97 -5.60
C TYR A 356 -18.52 3.65 -4.16
N PHE A 357 -19.78 3.92 -3.83
CA PHE A 357 -20.39 3.55 -2.56
C PHE A 357 -21.90 3.50 -2.71
N PRO A 358 -22.60 2.64 -1.94
CA PRO A 358 -24.06 2.62 -1.96
C PRO A 358 -24.63 3.90 -1.31
N ASP A 359 -25.83 4.31 -1.71
CA ASP A 359 -26.49 5.56 -1.26
C ASP A 359 -26.61 5.69 0.28
N TYR A 360 -26.64 4.56 0.99
CA TYR A 360 -26.73 4.52 2.45
C TYR A 360 -25.37 4.58 3.16
N ALA A 361 -24.25 4.57 2.44
CA ALA A 361 -22.92 4.69 3.03
C ALA A 361 -22.63 6.15 3.41
N ALA A 362 -22.18 6.36 4.64
CA ALA A 362 -21.75 7.66 5.12
C ALA A 362 -20.33 8.00 4.60
N VAL A 363 -20.22 8.39 3.33
CA VAL A 363 -18.96 8.80 2.68
C VAL A 363 -19.01 10.26 2.31
N THR A 364 -18.04 11.05 2.80
CA THR A 364 -17.85 12.44 2.37
C THR A 364 -16.82 12.51 1.24
N VAL A 365 -17.24 13.01 0.08
CA VAL A 365 -16.37 13.29 -1.06
C VAL A 365 -16.32 14.81 -1.28
N ARG A 366 -15.16 15.44 -1.05
CA ARG A 366 -15.00 16.90 -1.21
C ARG A 366 -13.56 17.30 -1.50
N ASP A 367 -13.36 18.49 -2.05
CA ASP A 367 -12.06 19.12 -2.24
C ASP A 367 -11.04 18.30 -3.05
N ASN A 368 -11.53 17.32 -3.82
CA ASN A 368 -10.70 16.57 -4.76
C ASN A 368 -10.52 17.37 -6.05
N ARG A 369 -9.34 17.28 -6.64
CA ARG A 369 -9.02 17.90 -7.93
C ARG A 369 -8.97 16.82 -9.00
N TYR A 370 -9.49 17.13 -10.18
CA TYR A 370 -9.64 16.17 -11.28
C TYR A 370 -8.92 16.64 -12.55
N GLY A 371 -8.51 15.69 -13.38
CA GLY A 371 -7.92 15.97 -14.69
C GLY A 371 -6.39 15.94 -14.69
N LYS A 372 -5.82 16.11 -15.89
CA LYS A 372 -4.37 16.00 -16.13
C LYS A 372 -3.56 17.01 -15.33
N GLU A 373 -4.04 18.26 -15.25
CA GLU A 373 -3.39 19.33 -14.49
C GLU A 373 -3.41 19.04 -12.99
N ALA A 374 -4.52 18.51 -12.47
CA ALA A 374 -4.62 18.10 -11.07
C ALA A 374 -3.59 17.01 -10.74
N VAL A 375 -3.48 15.98 -11.57
CA VAL A 375 -2.50 14.91 -11.38
C VAL A 375 -1.08 15.45 -11.39
N ALA A 376 -0.74 16.31 -12.36
CA ALA A 376 0.59 16.92 -12.43
C ALA A 376 0.92 17.73 -11.16
N ALA A 377 -0.01 18.58 -10.72
CA ALA A 377 0.13 19.36 -9.49
C ALA A 377 0.26 18.47 -8.24
N GLY A 378 -0.52 17.39 -8.16
CA GLY A 378 -0.43 16.44 -7.06
C GLY A 378 0.90 15.68 -7.02
N GLN A 379 1.42 15.27 -8.19
CA GLN A 379 2.74 14.63 -8.28
C GLN A 379 3.87 15.57 -7.86
N GLU A 380 3.81 16.83 -8.31
CA GLU A 380 4.75 17.87 -7.88
C GLU A 380 4.66 18.11 -6.37
N TRP A 381 3.45 18.23 -5.84
CA TRP A 381 3.20 18.41 -4.41
C TRP A 381 3.76 17.24 -3.60
N LEU A 382 3.48 15.99 -3.98
CA LEU A 382 4.01 14.80 -3.31
C LEU A 382 5.54 14.76 -3.36
N SER A 383 6.15 15.09 -4.50
CA SER A 383 7.61 15.13 -4.63
C SER A 383 8.22 16.17 -3.69
N ASN A 384 7.67 17.38 -3.65
CA ASN A 384 8.14 18.45 -2.78
C ASN A 384 7.93 18.10 -1.29
N ALA A 385 6.80 17.49 -0.96
CA ALA A 385 6.48 17.03 0.38
C ALA A 385 7.43 15.92 0.84
N ALA A 386 7.70 14.92 -0.02
CA ALA A 386 8.65 13.84 0.26
C ALA A 386 10.07 14.38 0.55
N GLN A 387 10.53 15.37 -0.22
CA GLN A 387 11.83 16.01 0.01
C GLN A 387 11.90 16.72 1.38
N LYS A 388 10.83 17.43 1.77
CA LYS A 388 10.76 18.10 3.08
C LYS A 388 10.73 17.10 4.23
N VAL A 389 9.98 16.01 4.09
CA VAL A 389 9.93 14.93 5.09
C VAL A 389 11.30 14.25 5.21
N ALA A 390 11.95 13.93 4.10
CA ALA A 390 13.30 13.35 4.11
C ALA A 390 14.34 14.26 4.80
N ALA A 391 14.16 15.59 4.73
CA ALA A 391 15.00 16.58 5.39
C ALA A 391 14.66 16.84 6.87
N SER A 392 13.53 16.35 7.38
CA SER A 392 13.08 16.55 8.76
C SER A 392 13.70 15.53 9.74
N ALA A 393 13.67 15.76 11.06
CA ALA A 393 14.36 14.92 12.05
C ALA A 393 13.77 13.50 12.18
N PRO A 394 14.55 12.48 12.64
CA PRO A 394 14.14 11.08 12.65
C PRO A 394 12.92 10.76 13.52
N GLY A 395 12.10 9.79 13.08
CA GLY A 395 11.23 9.02 13.99
C GLY A 395 9.82 9.56 14.22
N GLN A 396 9.30 10.42 13.34
CA GLN A 396 7.90 10.85 13.38
C GLN A 396 7.20 10.67 12.03
N SER A 397 5.92 10.33 12.06
CA SER A 397 5.02 10.62 10.95
C SER A 397 4.95 12.14 10.85
N VAL A 398 5.74 12.73 9.95
CA VAL A 398 5.72 14.16 9.72
C VAL A 398 4.60 14.45 8.74
N ASN A 399 3.54 15.10 9.21
CA ASN A 399 2.58 15.70 8.29
C ASN A 399 3.36 16.68 7.42
N PRO A 400 3.32 16.56 6.08
CA PRO A 400 3.90 17.58 5.23
C PRO A 400 3.23 18.93 5.52
N PRO A 401 3.88 20.06 5.19
CA PRO A 401 3.25 21.38 5.32
C PRO A 401 1.89 21.37 4.63
N ALA A 402 0.93 22.11 5.21
CA ALA A 402 -0.41 22.25 4.65
C ALA A 402 -0.35 22.62 3.16
N ASP A 403 -1.28 22.10 2.35
CA ASP A 403 -1.46 22.54 0.97
C ASP A 403 -1.75 24.05 1.00
N ASP A 404 -0.74 24.85 0.65
CA ASP A 404 -0.81 26.31 0.67
C ASP A 404 -1.59 26.79 -0.55
N GLN A 405 -2.92 26.61 -0.54
CA GLN A 405 -3.87 27.41 -1.30
C GLN A 405 -5.24 27.48 -0.59
N SER A 406 -5.28 28.27 0.49
CA SER A 406 -6.51 28.92 0.95
C SER A 406 -6.87 30.07 0.01
N ASN A 407 -7.33 29.78 -1.20
CA ASN A 407 -8.03 30.76 -2.02
C ASN A 407 -9.52 30.45 -2.01
N GLY A 408 -10.25 31.13 -1.12
CA GLY A 408 -11.70 31.25 -1.20
C GLY A 408 -12.51 30.52 -0.12
N ASN A 409 -12.52 31.09 1.08
CA ASN A 409 -13.68 31.17 1.96
C ASN A 409 -14.58 29.90 2.11
N THR A 410 -14.21 28.99 3.01
CA THR A 410 -15.18 28.32 3.91
C THR A 410 -14.48 27.89 5.19
N THR A 411 -15.16 28.08 6.32
CA THR A 411 -14.73 27.70 7.67
C THR A 411 -14.37 26.21 7.75
N ALA A 412 -13.08 25.90 7.67
CA ALA A 412 -12.55 24.60 8.02
C ALA A 412 -12.74 24.38 9.54
N GLN A 413 -13.63 23.45 9.90
CA GLN A 413 -13.60 22.88 11.24
C GLN A 413 -12.21 22.28 11.46
N LYS A 414 -11.55 22.70 12.54
CA LYS A 414 -10.32 22.06 13.03
C LYS A 414 -10.64 20.59 13.31
N HIS A 415 -10.22 19.70 12.41
CA HIS A 415 -10.20 18.27 12.69
C HIS A 415 -8.95 17.96 13.50
N ASP A 416 -9.17 17.36 14.68
CA ASP A 416 -8.11 16.80 15.51
C ASP A 416 -7.56 15.56 14.77
N PRO A 417 -6.31 15.56 14.30
CA PRO A 417 -5.73 14.36 13.70
C PRO A 417 -5.75 13.26 14.76
N ALA A 418 -6.06 12.03 14.35
CA ALA A 418 -5.88 10.88 15.22
C ALA A 418 -4.42 10.87 15.71
N THR A 419 -4.23 11.14 17.00
CA THR A 419 -2.92 11.12 17.63
C THR A 419 -2.42 9.67 17.61
N PHE A 420 -1.46 9.38 16.74
CA PHE A 420 -0.60 8.22 16.94
C PHE A 420 0.18 8.47 18.24
N PRO A 421 0.12 7.57 19.23
CA PRO A 421 0.95 7.74 20.42
C PRO A 421 2.40 7.73 19.98
N ALA A 422 3.16 8.75 20.40
CA ALA A 422 4.60 8.81 20.22
C ALA A 422 5.20 7.44 20.58
N THR A 423 5.82 6.78 19.61
CA THR A 423 6.43 5.47 19.82
C THR A 423 7.76 5.67 20.52
N THR A 424 7.86 5.14 21.73
CA THR A 424 9.16 4.90 22.36
C THR A 424 9.97 3.94 21.49
N ASP A 425 11.21 4.30 21.18
CA ASP A 425 12.19 3.39 20.61
C ASP A 425 12.51 2.30 21.66
N PRO A 426 12.18 1.01 21.38
CA PRO A 426 12.42 -0.07 22.32
C PRO A 426 13.90 -0.43 22.51
N LEU A 427 14.83 0.20 21.78
CA LEU A 427 16.27 -0.07 21.88
C LEU A 427 17.07 1.01 22.60
N THR A 428 16.60 2.25 22.71
CA THR A 428 17.42 3.36 23.28
C THR A 428 16.81 4.05 24.50
N GLY A 429 15.55 3.81 24.84
CA GLY A 429 14.92 4.29 26.08
C GLY A 429 14.99 5.82 26.32
N THR A 430 15.32 6.62 25.30
CA THR A 430 15.59 8.05 25.47
C THR A 430 14.33 8.87 25.15
N THR A 431 13.82 9.57 26.16
CA THR A 431 12.71 10.53 26.03
C THR A 431 13.27 11.90 25.68
N LEU A 432 12.98 12.44 24.50
CA LEU A 432 13.23 13.85 24.20
C LEU A 432 12.04 14.69 24.68
N THR A 433 12.29 15.55 25.67
CA THR A 433 11.27 16.37 26.33
C THR A 433 10.96 17.66 25.58
N THR A 434 9.67 17.99 25.56
CA THR A 434 9.05 19.29 25.26
C THR A 434 9.81 20.48 25.83
N VAL A 435 10.10 21.47 24.98
CA VAL A 435 10.32 22.87 25.38
C VAL A 435 9.59 23.80 24.40
N ASP A 436 8.78 24.67 25.01
CA ASP A 436 8.17 25.93 24.55
C ASP A 436 7.17 25.93 23.38
N ILE A 437 5.89 26.23 23.65
CA ILE A 437 5.39 27.62 23.79
C ILE A 437 3.98 27.62 24.41
N ALA A 438 3.76 28.61 25.25
CA ALA A 438 2.64 28.84 26.14
C ALA A 438 1.38 29.46 25.49
N ALA A 439 0.29 29.33 26.27
CA ALA A 439 -0.72 30.34 26.56
C ALA A 439 -1.83 30.68 25.54
N ARG A 440 -3.06 30.28 25.91
CA ARG A 440 -4.25 31.12 26.20
C ARG A 440 -5.53 30.41 25.77
N ARG A 441 -6.19 29.72 26.70
CA ARG A 441 -7.62 29.37 26.59
C ARG A 441 -8.45 30.55 27.09
N TYR A 442 -9.23 31.14 26.19
CA TYR A 442 -10.40 31.93 26.54
C TYR A 442 -11.50 31.00 27.09
N ARG A 443 -12.17 31.48 28.15
CA ARG A 443 -13.36 30.91 28.78
C ARG A 443 -14.64 31.36 28.06
N ARG A 444 -15.71 30.58 28.24
CA ARG A 444 -17.16 30.86 28.09
C ARG A 444 -17.63 30.96 26.62
N ILE A 445 -18.81 30.47 26.23
CA ILE A 445 -20.05 30.06 26.93
C ILE A 445 -20.47 28.68 26.42
#